data_AF-A0A535FQU5-F1
#
_entry.id   AF-A0A535FQU5-F1
#
_cell.length_a   1.000
_cell.length_b   1.000
_cell.length_c   1.000
_cell.angle_alpha   90.00
_cell.angle_beta   90.00
_cell.angle_gamma   90.00
#
_symmetry.space_group_name_H-M   'P 1'
#
loop_
_entity.id
_entity.type
_entity.pdbx_description
1 polymer ?
#
loop_
_entity_poly.entity_id
_entity_poly.type
_entity_poly.pdbx_seq_one_letter_code
_entity_poly.pdbx_strand_id
1 'polypeptide(L)'
;MAESDEAFGAYVGHDEPSNLFYSNIPGSGNQMRWHLKLPTDPHTGQGEVPRSDKKSFNFQLHPAFWFGMAMCDTQSDPNPGNRVACTRDSNSNIFDNPDPTAPDSISKHPGTAFMEMQFYPPGWVAWPAARVAGGTSCDARKWCAALNIDSLSRDPINGTLLNPTCQAITGLEYVNFAFITKNGRTQAPPNPVNSTLTTFTPDPKKDLFMNSGDNLLVTLRDTEHGLRIDIQDQTTGEHGFMTTSAKNGFGQVQYAPTGTSCNNLPYDFHPMYSTSSPHTRVPWAAHSYNIAFSDEIGHFDYCTGSTPIPATEFGVDPTTGNPISCPTGNFEGVKGDKEPAEAIKSGGDDNFCFPASRSTLIKVSGCTDSNFGFDGVSYKPLWPDGSRTHPTSILFSSPLTGEDYNRNYSRSAFETDLPALEASCTTMSATDPGCTLLPLTDDGAPANFYPYFSTRNGGDNNNNQNRGQAQCMWQIGGAIPDSNLFGRNAQYGTLLAQVHLRFGQHGATHVVYPDFQGAINNPCQL
;
A
#
# COMPACT_ATOMS: atom_id res chain seq x y z
N MET A 1 -0.93 -19.10 -10.75
CA MET A 1 -1.86 -17.99 -10.99
C MET A 1 -2.26 -17.51 -9.63
N ALA A 2 -1.89 -16.29 -9.30
CA ALA A 2 -2.31 -15.67 -8.05
C ALA A 2 -3.84 -15.51 -8.05
N GLU A 3 -4.46 -15.37 -6.88
CA GLU A 3 -5.92 -15.21 -6.76
C GLU A 3 -6.43 -14.02 -7.58
N SER A 4 -5.60 -12.98 -7.76
CA SER A 4 -5.86 -11.85 -8.65
C SER A 4 -5.97 -12.24 -10.13
N ASP A 5 -4.99 -12.98 -10.68
CA ASP A 5 -5.04 -13.42 -12.09
C ASP A 5 -6.33 -14.19 -12.40
N GLU A 6 -6.78 -14.99 -11.45
CA GLU A 6 -7.98 -15.80 -11.59
C GLU A 6 -9.27 -14.98 -11.46
N ALA A 7 -9.27 -13.93 -10.63
CA ALA A 7 -10.42 -13.04 -10.45
C ALA A 7 -10.55 -11.99 -11.57
N PHE A 8 -9.43 -11.45 -12.04
CA PHE A 8 -9.37 -10.28 -12.91
C PHE A 8 -8.79 -10.57 -14.29
N GLY A 9 -8.18 -11.73 -14.50
CA GLY A 9 -7.45 -12.06 -15.73
C GLY A 9 -6.04 -11.45 -15.80
N ALA A 10 -5.62 -10.74 -14.76
CA ALA A 10 -4.31 -10.12 -14.56
C ALA A 10 -4.08 -9.86 -13.07
N TYR A 11 -2.85 -9.54 -12.70
CA TYR A 11 -2.56 -8.98 -11.39
C TYR A 11 -3.22 -7.60 -11.23
N VAL A 12 -3.89 -7.41 -10.10
CA VAL A 12 -4.53 -6.19 -9.62
C VAL A 12 -3.94 -6.00 -8.23
N GLY A 13 -2.87 -5.22 -8.20
CA GLY A 13 -2.04 -4.93 -7.04
C GLY A 13 -0.84 -4.10 -7.51
N HIS A 14 -0.08 -3.57 -6.57
CA HIS A 14 1.01 -2.63 -6.87
C HIS A 14 2.35 -3.21 -6.43
N ASP A 15 3.47 -2.62 -6.85
CA ASP A 15 4.79 -3.03 -6.37
C ASP A 15 5.04 -2.48 -4.97
N GLU A 16 5.16 -3.39 -3.99
CA GLU A 16 5.01 -3.05 -2.57
C GLU A 16 6.14 -3.63 -1.70
N PRO A 17 7.37 -3.06 -1.77
CA PRO A 17 8.44 -3.41 -0.83
C PRO A 17 8.02 -3.21 0.63
N SER A 18 8.07 -4.29 1.40
CA SER A 18 7.47 -4.38 2.73
C SER A 18 8.45 -4.79 3.83
N ASN A 19 8.22 -4.27 5.05
CA ASN A 19 8.87 -4.72 6.28
C ASN A 19 7.85 -5.20 7.32
N LEU A 20 7.91 -6.48 7.62
CA LEU A 20 6.95 -7.22 8.43
C LEU A 20 7.44 -7.33 9.87
N PHE A 21 6.52 -7.47 10.82
CA PHE A 21 6.87 -7.59 12.24
C PHE A 21 6.12 -8.73 12.92
N TYR A 22 6.86 -9.63 13.58
CA TYR A 22 6.29 -10.79 14.24
C TYR A 22 6.53 -10.81 15.75
N SER A 23 5.50 -11.20 16.48
CA SER A 23 5.50 -11.44 17.90
C SER A 23 4.39 -12.42 18.28
N ASN A 24 4.68 -13.34 19.17
CA ASN A 24 3.69 -14.27 19.73
C ASN A 24 3.06 -13.74 21.03
N ILE A 25 3.28 -12.47 21.36
CA ILE A 25 2.69 -11.82 22.54
C ILE A 25 1.25 -11.43 22.18
N PRO A 26 0.22 -11.90 22.92
CA PRO A 26 -1.15 -11.43 22.72
C PRO A 26 -1.22 -9.90 22.78
N GLY A 27 -1.92 -9.31 21.82
CA GLY A 27 -1.95 -7.87 21.59
C GLY A 27 -1.16 -7.46 20.33
N SER A 28 -0.18 -8.26 19.90
CA SER A 28 0.69 -7.89 18.79
C SER A 28 0.02 -8.00 17.41
N GLY A 29 -1.18 -8.56 17.33
CA GLY A 29 -1.98 -8.60 16.10
C GLY A 29 -3.04 -7.50 16.01
N ASN A 30 -3.24 -6.70 17.06
CA ASN A 30 -4.40 -5.82 17.19
C ASN A 30 -4.17 -4.50 17.95
N GLN A 31 -3.03 -4.35 18.61
CA GLN A 31 -2.66 -3.14 19.33
C GLN A 31 -1.16 -2.87 19.18
N MET A 32 -0.84 -1.79 18.49
CA MET A 32 0.54 -1.35 18.32
C MET A 32 0.69 0.16 18.20
N ARG A 33 1.90 0.62 18.48
CA ARG A 33 2.32 2.00 18.33
C ARG A 33 3.64 2.09 17.59
N TRP A 34 3.70 3.06 16.69
CA TRP A 34 4.84 3.38 15.85
C TRP A 34 5.26 4.82 16.07
N HIS A 35 6.57 5.06 16.06
CA HIS A 35 7.12 6.38 15.80
C HIS A 35 7.40 6.49 14.30
N LEU A 36 6.97 7.57 13.67
CA LEU A 36 7.17 7.84 12.26
C LEU A 36 7.78 9.25 12.12
N LYS A 37 8.80 9.42 11.29
CA LYS A 37 9.23 10.75 10.82
C LYS A 37 8.90 10.86 9.35
N LEU A 38 8.01 11.79 9.02
CA LEU A 38 7.62 12.03 7.63
C LEU A 38 8.83 12.49 6.81
N PRO A 39 8.98 12.01 5.57
CA PRO A 39 10.08 12.42 4.73
C PRO A 39 9.93 13.88 4.28
N THR A 40 11.04 14.46 3.82
CA THR A 40 11.12 15.80 3.25
C THR A 40 11.60 15.71 1.82
N ASP A 41 11.06 16.58 0.97
CA ASP A 41 11.53 16.75 -0.39
C ASP A 41 12.76 17.66 -0.46
N PRO A 42 13.62 17.49 -1.47
CA PRO A 42 14.71 18.42 -1.72
C PRO A 42 14.17 19.81 -2.09
N HIS A 43 14.91 20.86 -1.74
CA HIS A 43 14.53 22.22 -2.09
C HIS A 43 14.43 22.41 -3.60
N THR A 44 13.34 22.99 -4.08
CA THR A 44 13.22 23.47 -5.47
C THR A 44 13.67 24.91 -5.60
N GLY A 45 14.59 25.19 -6.52
CA GLY A 45 14.86 26.56 -6.95
C GLY A 45 13.61 27.13 -7.65
N GLN A 46 13.37 28.44 -7.53
CA GLN A 46 12.28 29.08 -8.27
C GLN A 46 12.49 28.88 -9.78
N GLY A 47 11.49 28.33 -10.46
CA GLY A 47 11.53 28.09 -11.92
C GLY A 47 12.26 26.83 -12.35
N GLU A 48 12.81 26.03 -11.42
CA GLU A 48 13.29 24.70 -11.76
C GLU A 48 12.09 23.78 -12.06
N VAL A 49 12.07 23.23 -13.27
CA VAL A 49 11.27 22.06 -13.61
C VAL A 49 12.22 20.87 -13.44
N PRO A 50 12.16 20.14 -12.32
CA PRO A 50 13.08 19.05 -12.03
C PRO A 50 12.74 17.85 -12.91
N ARG A 51 13.14 17.91 -14.17
CA ARG A 51 13.18 16.79 -15.11
C ARG A 51 14.62 16.32 -15.19
N SER A 52 15.12 15.70 -14.13
CA SER A 52 16.49 15.20 -14.10
C SER A 52 16.60 13.80 -13.53
N ASP A 53 17.59 13.10 -14.04
CA ASP A 53 18.18 11.84 -13.56
C ASP A 53 18.96 12.01 -12.25
N LYS A 54 18.75 13.12 -11.52
CA LYS A 54 19.54 13.48 -10.32
C LYS A 54 18.71 14.05 -9.18
N LYS A 55 17.42 14.27 -9.40
CA LYS A 55 16.54 14.93 -8.43
C LYS A 55 15.15 14.34 -8.54
N SER A 56 14.57 14.03 -7.40
CA SER A 56 13.26 13.40 -7.25
C SER A 56 12.51 13.99 -6.07
N PHE A 57 11.22 13.69 -6.00
CA PHE A 57 10.31 14.07 -4.93
C PHE A 57 9.55 12.83 -4.48
N ASN A 58 9.01 12.84 -3.26
CA ASN A 58 8.27 11.71 -2.70
C ASN A 58 7.16 11.23 -3.64
N PHE A 59 6.36 12.16 -4.21
CA PHE A 59 5.26 11.81 -5.14
C PHE A 59 5.70 11.07 -6.41
N GLN A 60 6.99 11.11 -6.76
CA GLN A 60 7.53 10.38 -7.91
C GLN A 60 8.06 8.99 -7.53
N LEU A 61 8.28 8.74 -6.24
CA LEU A 61 8.79 7.46 -5.75
C LEU A 61 7.64 6.55 -5.32
N HIS A 62 6.58 7.14 -4.75
CA HIS A 62 5.44 6.44 -4.20
C HIS A 62 4.15 7.29 -4.27
N PRO A 63 3.00 6.70 -4.60
CA PRO A 63 1.71 7.34 -4.37
C PRO A 63 1.35 7.38 -2.88
N ALA A 64 1.71 6.36 -2.11
CA ALA A 64 1.50 6.27 -0.67
C ALA A 64 2.44 5.26 -0.01
N PHE A 65 2.62 5.41 1.31
CA PHE A 65 3.15 4.35 2.17
C PHE A 65 2.19 4.11 3.34
N TRP A 66 2.24 2.94 3.99
CA TRP A 66 1.31 2.62 5.07
C TRP A 66 1.86 1.74 6.18
N PHE A 67 1.11 1.73 7.29
CA PHE A 67 1.13 0.64 8.26
C PHE A 67 -0.09 -0.25 8.05
N GLY A 68 0.12 -1.55 7.99
CA GLY A 68 -0.88 -2.54 7.60
C GLY A 68 -1.34 -3.48 8.71
N MET A 69 -2.54 -4.05 8.56
CA MET A 69 -3.12 -5.07 9.45
C MET A 69 -4.22 -5.90 8.76
N ALA A 70 -4.24 -7.21 9.02
CA ALA A 70 -5.33 -8.10 8.61
C ALA A 70 -6.59 -7.90 9.50
N MET A 71 -7.74 -7.74 8.87
CA MET A 71 -9.02 -7.40 9.49
C MET A 71 -10.08 -8.48 9.21
N CYS A 72 -11.02 -8.67 10.14
CA CYS A 72 -12.21 -9.46 9.85
C CYS A 72 -13.07 -8.79 8.77
N ASP A 73 -13.46 -9.53 7.73
CA ASP A 73 -14.51 -9.12 6.79
C ASP A 73 -15.41 -10.30 6.41
N THR A 74 -16.67 -10.28 6.83
CA THR A 74 -17.57 -11.42 6.65
C THR A 74 -18.11 -11.58 5.24
N GLN A 75 -17.92 -10.59 4.37
CA GLN A 75 -18.36 -10.58 2.97
C GLN A 75 -17.20 -10.71 1.98
N SER A 76 -15.97 -10.85 2.48
CA SER A 76 -14.77 -11.01 1.69
C SER A 76 -14.34 -12.49 1.57
N ASP A 77 -13.47 -12.74 0.60
CA ASP A 77 -12.72 -13.97 0.40
C ASP A 77 -11.99 -14.38 1.72
N PRO A 78 -11.89 -15.69 2.04
CA PRO A 78 -12.33 -16.84 1.24
C PRO A 78 -13.72 -17.36 1.56
N ASN A 79 -14.38 -16.82 2.57
CA ASN A 79 -15.67 -17.32 3.06
C ASN A 79 -16.72 -16.22 3.18
N PRO A 80 -17.10 -15.56 2.06
CA PRO A 80 -18.08 -14.49 2.10
C PRO A 80 -19.46 -15.00 2.51
N GLY A 81 -20.25 -14.12 3.11
CA GLY A 81 -21.58 -14.45 3.67
C GLY A 81 -21.53 -15.02 5.08
N ASN A 82 -20.44 -14.78 5.82
CA ASN A 82 -20.25 -15.16 7.23
C ASN A 82 -20.45 -16.66 7.51
N ARG A 83 -20.02 -17.52 6.57
CA ARG A 83 -20.14 -18.99 6.73
C ARG A 83 -19.27 -19.51 7.87
N VAL A 84 -18.11 -18.89 8.02
CA VAL A 84 -17.23 -19.05 9.17
C VAL A 84 -17.12 -17.70 9.85
N ALA A 85 -17.48 -17.66 11.13
CA ALA A 85 -17.42 -16.44 11.91
C ALA A 85 -15.96 -16.06 12.20
N CYS A 86 -15.63 -14.79 11.98
CA CYS A 86 -14.37 -14.22 12.44
C CYS A 86 -14.49 -13.84 13.92
N THR A 87 -13.66 -14.43 14.78
CA THR A 87 -13.58 -14.02 16.19
C THR A 87 -12.55 -12.91 16.30
N ARG A 88 -12.96 -11.65 16.55
CA ARG A 88 -11.99 -10.54 16.66
C ARG A 88 -10.82 -10.89 17.59
N ASP A 89 -9.64 -10.35 17.29
CA ASP A 89 -8.46 -10.45 18.15
C ASP A 89 -8.07 -11.90 18.52
N SER A 90 -8.24 -12.87 17.62
CA SER A 90 -8.10 -14.27 17.96
C SER A 90 -7.31 -15.09 16.96
N ASN A 91 -6.32 -15.84 17.47
CA ASN A 91 -5.62 -16.84 16.67
C ASN A 91 -6.47 -18.09 16.37
N SER A 92 -7.69 -18.19 16.93
CA SER A 92 -8.65 -19.21 16.46
C SER A 92 -9.06 -19.01 15.01
N ASN A 93 -8.75 -17.86 14.41
CA ASN A 93 -8.97 -17.57 13.00
C ASN A 93 -7.83 -18.07 12.10
N ILE A 94 -6.78 -18.70 12.64
CA ILE A 94 -5.69 -19.26 11.83
C ILE A 94 -6.16 -20.57 11.20
N PHE A 95 -6.38 -20.52 9.89
CA PHE A 95 -6.72 -21.66 9.03
C PHE A 95 -5.82 -21.61 7.79
N ASP A 96 -4.65 -22.23 7.85
CA ASP A 96 -3.66 -22.22 6.77
C ASP A 96 -3.28 -23.63 6.30
N ASN A 97 -3.99 -24.66 6.79
CA ASN A 97 -3.72 -26.05 6.42
C ASN A 97 -4.21 -26.33 4.99
N PRO A 98 -3.34 -26.84 4.09
CA PRO A 98 -3.72 -27.14 2.71
C PRO A 98 -4.67 -28.35 2.57
N ASP A 99 -4.79 -29.21 3.58
CA ASP A 99 -5.70 -30.35 3.56
C ASP A 99 -7.16 -29.88 3.77
N PRO A 100 -8.06 -30.06 2.78
CA PRO A 100 -9.46 -29.66 2.89
C PRO A 100 -10.23 -30.38 4.00
N THR A 101 -9.75 -31.54 4.45
CA THR A 101 -10.40 -32.34 5.49
C THR A 101 -9.99 -31.92 6.90
N ALA A 102 -8.90 -31.16 7.04
CA ALA A 102 -8.38 -30.75 8.34
C ALA A 102 -9.34 -29.78 9.06
N PRO A 103 -9.39 -29.82 10.41
CA PRO A 103 -10.16 -28.85 11.20
C PRO A 103 -9.77 -27.40 10.91
N ASP A 104 -8.48 -27.14 10.70
CA ASP A 104 -7.83 -25.86 10.43
C ASP A 104 -7.56 -25.63 8.93
N SER A 105 -8.30 -26.31 8.05
CA SER A 105 -8.21 -26.14 6.59
C SER A 105 -8.42 -24.68 6.18
N ILE A 106 -7.59 -24.16 5.28
CA ILE A 106 -7.76 -22.81 4.68
C ILE A 106 -9.12 -22.60 4.01
N SER A 107 -9.77 -23.67 3.55
CA SER A 107 -11.15 -23.60 3.04
C SER A 107 -12.18 -23.15 4.07
N LYS A 108 -11.82 -23.18 5.37
CA LYS A 108 -12.62 -22.72 6.51
C LYS A 108 -12.06 -21.44 7.14
N HIS A 109 -11.14 -20.75 6.48
CA HIS A 109 -10.64 -19.47 6.97
C HIS A 109 -11.77 -18.42 6.97
N PRO A 110 -12.00 -17.64 8.06
CA PRO A 110 -12.98 -16.56 8.04
C PRO A 110 -12.70 -15.57 6.91
N GLY A 111 -13.73 -14.92 6.38
CA GLY A 111 -13.51 -13.85 5.41
C GLY A 111 -12.64 -12.73 6.02
N THR A 112 -11.77 -12.15 5.19
CA THR A 112 -10.76 -11.18 5.66
C THR A 112 -10.62 -9.99 4.73
N ALA A 113 -10.21 -8.87 5.31
CA ALA A 113 -9.79 -7.66 4.63
C ALA A 113 -8.35 -7.32 5.02
N PHE A 114 -7.72 -6.42 4.27
CA PHE A 114 -6.46 -5.78 4.66
C PHE A 114 -6.69 -4.30 4.93
N MET A 115 -6.16 -3.77 6.03
CA MET A 115 -6.25 -2.36 6.36
C MET A 115 -4.91 -1.69 6.11
N GLU A 116 -4.95 -0.56 5.43
CA GLU A 116 -3.80 0.28 5.16
C GLU A 116 -4.02 1.67 5.76
N MET A 117 -3.16 2.04 6.69
CA MET A 117 -3.08 3.41 7.18
C MET A 117 -2.11 4.20 6.30
N GLN A 118 -2.62 4.66 5.15
CA GLN A 118 -1.86 5.33 4.11
C GLN A 118 -1.52 6.79 4.42
N PHE A 119 -0.33 7.22 3.98
CA PHE A 119 0.17 8.59 4.03
C PHE A 119 0.53 9.07 2.63
N TYR A 120 0.05 10.25 2.24
CA TYR A 120 0.18 10.74 0.87
C TYR A 120 1.13 11.94 0.75
N PRO A 121 2.06 11.94 -0.21
CA PRO A 121 3.03 12.99 -0.37
C PRO A 121 2.43 14.29 -0.94
N PRO A 122 2.90 15.46 -0.51
CA PRO A 122 2.45 16.74 -1.05
C PRO A 122 3.07 17.06 -2.41
N GLY A 123 2.53 18.11 -3.04
CA GLY A 123 3.26 18.90 -4.02
C GLY A 123 2.97 18.59 -5.49
N TRP A 124 2.18 17.56 -5.80
CA TRP A 124 1.82 17.24 -7.18
C TRP A 124 0.30 17.32 -7.41
N VAL A 125 -0.27 16.53 -8.32
CA VAL A 125 -1.69 16.63 -8.69
C VAL A 125 -2.55 16.21 -7.51
N ALA A 126 -3.58 16.99 -7.20
CA ALA A 126 -4.37 16.80 -5.99
C ALA A 126 -5.46 15.74 -6.16
N TRP A 127 -5.83 15.08 -5.06
CA TRP A 127 -7.13 14.42 -4.87
C TRP A 127 -8.28 15.33 -5.36
N PRO A 128 -9.37 14.79 -5.95
CA PRO A 128 -9.73 13.37 -5.99
C PRO A 128 -9.18 12.57 -7.20
N ALA A 129 -8.13 13.03 -7.88
CA ALA A 129 -7.55 12.34 -9.04
C ALA A 129 -7.16 10.86 -8.73
N ALA A 130 -6.68 10.58 -7.52
CA ALA A 130 -6.27 9.23 -7.07
C ALA A 130 -7.41 8.23 -6.90
N ARG A 131 -8.67 8.65 -7.02
CA ARG A 131 -9.79 7.71 -7.03
C ARG A 131 -9.77 6.75 -8.24
N VAL A 132 -9.17 7.16 -9.36
CA VAL A 132 -9.16 6.35 -10.59
C VAL A 132 -7.78 5.71 -10.78
N ALA A 133 -6.75 6.53 -10.91
CA ALA A 133 -5.33 6.14 -10.95
C ALA A 133 -4.42 7.40 -11.02
N GLY A 134 -4.94 8.60 -10.71
CA GLY A 134 -4.25 9.88 -10.96
C GLY A 134 -3.78 10.59 -9.69
N GLY A 135 -3.06 11.71 -9.79
CA GLY A 135 -2.71 12.65 -8.70
C GLY A 135 -2.84 12.23 -7.22
N THR A 136 -1.68 12.07 -6.58
CA THR A 136 -1.49 11.45 -5.26
C THR A 136 -1.49 12.43 -4.08
N SER A 137 -1.51 13.75 -4.32
CA SER A 137 -1.31 14.74 -3.25
C SER A 137 -2.61 15.26 -2.63
N CYS A 138 -2.60 15.63 -1.34
CA CYS A 138 -3.71 16.39 -0.74
C CYS A 138 -3.51 17.90 -0.76
N ASP A 139 -2.27 18.36 -0.67
CA ASP A 139 -1.90 19.77 -0.59
C ASP A 139 -0.57 20.04 -1.30
N ALA A 140 -0.30 21.32 -1.56
CA ALA A 140 0.97 21.76 -2.15
C ALA A 140 2.19 21.47 -1.25
N ARG A 141 2.03 21.43 0.07
CA ARG A 141 3.14 21.40 1.03
C ARG A 141 2.94 20.46 2.22
N LYS A 142 1.71 19.99 2.45
CA LYS A 142 1.38 19.15 3.60
C LYS A 142 0.97 17.75 3.21
N TRP A 143 1.47 16.79 3.97
CA TRP A 143 1.01 15.42 3.97
C TRP A 143 -0.40 15.34 4.53
N CYS A 144 -1.13 14.34 4.07
CA CYS A 144 -2.39 13.90 4.66
C CYS A 144 -2.31 12.39 4.86
N ALA A 145 -3.29 11.83 5.55
CA ALA A 145 -3.37 10.40 5.76
C ALA A 145 -4.81 9.91 5.67
N ALA A 146 -5.02 8.72 5.12
CA ALA A 146 -6.32 8.07 5.03
C ALA A 146 -6.23 6.59 5.42
N LEU A 147 -7.34 6.10 5.93
CA LEU A 147 -7.52 4.70 6.27
C LEU A 147 -8.26 4.02 5.11
N ASN A 148 -7.65 2.97 4.58
CA ASN A 148 -8.21 2.07 3.57
C ASN A 148 -8.47 0.70 4.20
N ILE A 149 -9.57 0.05 3.84
CA ILE A 149 -9.82 -1.36 4.14
C ILE A 149 -10.26 -2.05 2.85
N ASP A 150 -9.36 -2.87 2.33
CA ASP A 150 -9.45 -3.54 1.05
C ASP A 150 -9.97 -4.97 1.24
N SER A 151 -10.91 -5.34 0.40
CA SER A 151 -11.67 -6.59 0.52
C SER A 151 -11.98 -7.16 -0.86
N LEU A 152 -11.96 -8.48 -0.98
CA LEU A 152 -12.18 -9.17 -2.24
C LEU A 152 -13.53 -9.87 -2.24
N SER A 153 -14.47 -9.39 -3.05
CA SER A 153 -15.84 -9.91 -3.14
C SER A 153 -15.94 -11.18 -4.01
N ARG A 154 -15.31 -12.26 -3.55
CA ARG A 154 -15.17 -13.54 -4.25
C ARG A 154 -15.42 -14.73 -3.31
N ASP A 155 -16.03 -15.80 -3.84
CA ASP A 155 -16.17 -17.08 -3.15
C ASP A 155 -15.35 -18.16 -3.86
N PRO A 156 -14.09 -18.39 -3.44
CA PRO A 156 -13.21 -19.38 -4.06
C PRO A 156 -13.68 -20.82 -3.87
N ILE A 157 -14.49 -21.10 -2.85
CA ILE A 157 -15.00 -22.46 -2.60
C ILE A 157 -16.02 -22.87 -3.66
N ASN A 158 -16.95 -21.99 -4.00
CA ASN A 158 -18.00 -22.27 -4.99
C ASN A 158 -17.71 -21.72 -6.39
N GLY A 159 -16.64 -20.96 -6.57
CA GLY A 159 -16.27 -20.42 -7.88
C GLY A 159 -17.24 -19.35 -8.34
N THR A 160 -17.65 -18.47 -7.41
CA THR A 160 -18.57 -17.37 -7.73
C THR A 160 -17.96 -16.02 -7.40
N LEU A 161 -18.40 -15.01 -8.15
CA LEU A 161 -18.03 -13.61 -7.98
C LEU A 161 -19.26 -12.81 -7.57
N LEU A 162 -19.06 -11.59 -7.07
CA LEU A 162 -20.13 -10.61 -6.84
C LEU A 162 -21.01 -10.44 -8.09
N ASN A 163 -22.28 -10.06 -7.94
CA ASN A 163 -23.10 -9.77 -9.12
C ASN A 163 -22.54 -8.57 -9.92
N PRO A 164 -22.60 -8.60 -11.27
CA PRO A 164 -22.03 -7.53 -12.12
C PRO A 164 -22.59 -6.13 -11.85
N THR A 165 -23.85 -6.02 -11.38
CA THR A 165 -24.44 -4.71 -11.06
C THR A 165 -23.73 -4.05 -9.89
N CYS A 166 -23.39 -4.80 -8.85
CA CYS A 166 -22.64 -4.26 -7.71
C CYS A 166 -21.16 -4.10 -8.03
N GLN A 167 -20.55 -5.01 -8.82
CA GLN A 167 -19.18 -4.82 -9.32
C GLN A 167 -19.00 -3.50 -10.07
N ALA A 168 -19.98 -3.09 -10.88
CA ALA A 168 -19.92 -1.81 -11.61
C ALA A 168 -19.94 -0.56 -10.69
N ILE A 169 -20.30 -0.73 -9.42
CA ILE A 169 -20.33 0.33 -8.40
C ILE A 169 -19.08 0.29 -7.53
N THR A 170 -18.70 -0.90 -7.06
CA THR A 170 -17.70 -1.08 -6.01
C THR A 170 -16.38 -1.67 -6.47
N GLY A 171 -16.34 -2.29 -7.66
CA GLY A 171 -15.29 -3.24 -8.01
C GLY A 171 -15.53 -4.62 -7.41
N LEU A 172 -14.69 -5.59 -7.81
CA LEU A 172 -14.58 -6.89 -7.16
C LEU A 172 -13.72 -6.79 -5.90
N GLU A 173 -12.56 -6.16 -6.04
CA GLU A 173 -11.83 -5.59 -4.91
C GLU A 173 -12.41 -4.22 -4.62
N TYR A 174 -12.79 -4.00 -3.36
CA TYR A 174 -13.47 -2.80 -2.92
C TYR A 174 -12.81 -2.23 -1.66
N VAL A 175 -12.81 -0.91 -1.56
CA VAL A 175 -12.14 -0.18 -0.49
C VAL A 175 -13.11 0.64 0.36
N ASN A 176 -13.09 0.46 1.67
CA ASN A 176 -13.60 1.48 2.58
C ASN A 176 -12.52 2.56 2.73
N PHE A 177 -12.87 3.83 2.51
CA PHE A 177 -11.90 4.93 2.50
C PHE A 177 -12.32 6.08 3.42
N ALA A 178 -11.42 6.56 4.28
CA ALA A 178 -11.63 7.79 5.03
C ALA A 178 -10.33 8.51 5.42
N PHE A 179 -10.24 9.81 5.12
CA PHE A 179 -9.18 10.65 5.68
C PHE A 179 -9.22 10.68 7.22
N ILE A 180 -8.04 10.76 7.84
CA ILE A 180 -7.92 10.96 9.28
C ILE A 180 -8.37 12.37 9.60
N THR A 181 -9.44 12.50 10.39
CA THR A 181 -10.02 13.80 10.74
C THR A 181 -9.67 14.21 12.16
N LYS A 182 -9.65 15.51 12.39
CA LYS A 182 -9.33 16.10 13.71
C LYS A 182 -10.33 15.71 14.80
N ASN A 183 -11.52 15.24 14.41
CA ASN A 183 -12.61 14.89 15.33
C ASN A 183 -13.10 13.44 15.21
N GLY A 184 -12.45 12.61 14.38
CA GLY A 184 -12.81 11.21 14.20
C GLY A 184 -14.13 10.94 13.50
N ARG A 185 -14.70 11.93 12.80
CA ARG A 185 -15.89 11.75 11.97
C ARG A 185 -15.50 11.70 10.51
N THR A 186 -16.12 10.80 9.76
CA THR A 186 -15.98 10.72 8.32
C THR A 186 -16.58 11.95 7.65
N GLN A 187 -15.95 12.41 6.58
CA GLN A 187 -16.39 13.60 5.83
C GLN A 187 -17.57 13.32 4.89
N ALA A 188 -17.68 12.08 4.44
CA ALA A 188 -18.73 11.50 3.60
C ALA A 188 -18.78 9.98 3.88
N PRO A 189 -19.77 9.23 3.37
CA PRO A 189 -19.82 7.78 3.59
C PRO A 189 -18.50 7.11 3.16
N PRO A 190 -17.82 6.39 4.07
CA PRO A 190 -16.54 5.74 3.78
C PRO A 190 -16.74 4.40 3.07
N ASN A 191 -17.94 3.82 3.10
CA ASN A 191 -18.20 2.52 2.49
C ASN A 191 -18.28 2.60 0.95
N PRO A 192 -17.83 1.56 0.23
CA PRO A 192 -17.75 1.57 -1.24
C PRO A 192 -19.09 1.85 -1.92
N VAL A 193 -20.18 1.25 -1.42
CA VAL A 193 -21.53 1.32 -2.03
C VAL A 193 -22.09 2.74 -2.03
N ASN A 194 -21.80 3.53 -0.99
CA ASN A 194 -22.33 4.88 -0.82
C ASN A 194 -21.28 5.98 -0.95
N SER A 195 -20.05 5.61 -1.34
CA SER A 195 -18.97 6.55 -1.53
C SER A 195 -19.32 7.60 -2.60
N THR A 196 -18.77 8.80 -2.43
CA THR A 196 -18.97 9.92 -3.36
C THR A 196 -17.62 10.56 -3.65
N LEU A 197 -17.55 11.53 -4.57
CA LEU A 197 -16.32 12.31 -4.74
C LEU A 197 -15.88 13.01 -3.45
N THR A 198 -16.82 13.39 -2.58
CA THR A 198 -16.50 13.95 -1.26
C THR A 198 -15.82 12.93 -0.35
N THR A 199 -16.00 11.61 -0.53
CA THR A 199 -15.25 10.59 0.23
C THR A 199 -13.74 10.72 -0.01
N PHE A 200 -13.36 11.05 -1.25
CA PHE A 200 -11.97 11.08 -1.71
C PHE A 200 -11.41 12.50 -1.88
N THR A 201 -12.09 13.55 -1.39
CA THR A 201 -11.63 14.94 -1.52
C THR A 201 -11.22 15.48 -0.15
N PRO A 202 -9.93 15.76 0.10
CA PRO A 202 -9.49 16.22 1.42
C PRO A 202 -10.04 17.62 1.75
N ASP A 203 -10.44 17.82 3.01
CA ASP A 203 -10.95 19.08 3.56
C ASP A 203 -9.99 19.62 4.64
N PRO A 204 -9.18 20.66 4.36
CA PRO A 204 -8.19 21.19 5.31
C PRO A 204 -8.79 21.76 6.61
N LYS A 205 -10.11 21.93 6.69
CA LYS A 205 -10.79 22.34 7.92
C LYS A 205 -11.15 21.16 8.81
N LYS A 206 -11.23 19.94 8.27
CA LYS A 206 -11.66 18.73 8.98
C LYS A 206 -10.53 17.74 9.14
N ASP A 207 -9.69 17.60 8.12
CA ASP A 207 -8.69 16.54 8.04
C ASP A 207 -7.40 16.96 8.74
N LEU A 208 -6.64 15.95 9.19
CA LEU A 208 -5.31 16.13 9.71
C LEU A 208 -4.33 16.31 8.55
N PHE A 209 -3.67 17.47 8.53
CA PHE A 209 -2.58 17.76 7.60
C PHE A 209 -1.29 17.96 8.39
N MET A 210 -0.21 17.33 7.94
CA MET A 210 1.10 17.28 8.62
C MET A 210 2.19 17.88 7.72
N ASN A 211 3.22 18.46 8.30
CA ASN A 211 4.34 19.01 7.54
C ASN A 211 5.36 17.91 7.24
N SER A 212 6.07 18.06 6.12
CA SER A 212 7.24 17.24 5.85
C SER A 212 8.27 17.37 6.98
N GLY A 213 8.81 16.24 7.44
CA GLY A 213 9.77 16.20 8.55
C GLY A 213 9.16 16.09 9.94
N ASP A 214 7.83 16.13 10.08
CA ASP A 214 7.17 15.99 11.38
C ASP A 214 7.39 14.59 11.98
N ASN A 215 7.50 14.54 13.32
CA ASN A 215 7.58 13.30 14.08
C ASN A 215 6.19 12.96 14.58
N LEU A 216 5.69 11.79 14.20
CA LEU A 216 4.35 11.32 14.47
C LEU A 216 4.39 10.11 15.42
N LEU A 217 3.39 10.04 16.28
CA LEU A 217 3.04 8.83 17.00
C LEU A 217 1.78 8.26 16.38
N VAL A 218 1.90 7.10 15.73
CA VAL A 218 0.79 6.40 15.07
C VAL A 218 0.40 5.22 15.94
N THR A 219 -0.83 5.23 16.47
CA THR A 219 -1.33 4.18 17.37
C THR A 219 -2.54 3.49 16.76
N LEU A 220 -2.46 2.18 16.60
CA LEU A 220 -3.54 1.30 16.17
C LEU A 220 -3.99 0.49 17.39
N ARG A 221 -5.29 0.43 17.66
CA ARG A 221 -5.84 -0.36 18.76
C ARG A 221 -7.28 -0.77 18.49
N ASP A 222 -7.62 -2.01 18.79
CA ASP A 222 -9.03 -2.40 18.74
C ASP A 222 -9.86 -1.67 19.81
N THR A 223 -11.15 -1.51 19.54
CA THR A 223 -12.12 -0.94 20.47
C THR A 223 -13.39 -1.78 20.50
N GLU A 224 -14.37 -1.40 21.33
CA GLU A 224 -15.68 -2.05 21.29
C GLU A 224 -16.36 -1.92 19.90
N HIS A 225 -16.07 -0.85 19.16
CA HIS A 225 -16.74 -0.50 17.89
C HIS A 225 -15.76 -0.46 16.71
N GLY A 226 -14.84 -1.41 16.64
CA GLY A 226 -13.85 -1.53 15.57
C GLY A 226 -12.51 -0.89 15.88
N LEU A 227 -11.56 -1.06 14.96
CA LEU A 227 -10.22 -0.53 15.04
C LEU A 227 -10.24 1.00 15.11
N ARG A 228 -9.46 1.54 16.05
CA ARG A 228 -9.19 2.97 16.12
C ARG A 228 -7.73 3.24 15.79
N ILE A 229 -7.54 4.24 14.93
CA ILE A 229 -6.23 4.80 14.61
C ILE A 229 -6.16 6.22 15.16
N ASP A 230 -5.12 6.51 15.93
CA ASP A 230 -4.78 7.84 16.44
C ASP A 230 -3.44 8.27 15.84
N ILE A 231 -3.38 9.45 15.22
CA ILE A 231 -2.14 10.10 14.76
C ILE A 231 -1.93 11.36 15.58
N GLN A 232 -0.82 11.39 16.31
CA GLN A 232 -0.38 12.56 17.07
C GLN A 232 0.88 13.12 16.43
N ASP A 233 0.82 14.35 15.96
CA ASP A 233 1.99 15.08 15.49
C ASP A 233 2.73 15.64 16.71
N GLN A 234 3.86 15.02 17.06
CA GLN A 234 4.68 15.40 18.20
C GLN A 234 5.49 16.67 17.93
N THR A 235 5.62 17.10 16.67
CA THR A 235 6.29 18.34 16.29
C THR A 235 5.36 19.53 16.50
N THR A 236 4.11 19.46 16.02
CA THR A 236 3.17 20.59 16.05
C THR A 236 2.17 20.54 17.21
N GLY A 237 1.92 19.35 17.78
CA GLY A 237 0.87 19.11 18.76
C GLY A 237 -0.52 18.88 18.16
N GLU A 238 -0.65 18.89 16.83
CA GLU A 238 -1.92 18.55 16.16
C GLU A 238 -2.22 17.05 16.30
N HIS A 239 -3.49 16.69 16.20
CA HIS A 239 -3.95 15.31 16.33
C HIS A 239 -5.20 15.06 15.49
N GLY A 240 -5.29 13.84 14.97
CA GLY A 240 -6.48 13.31 14.32
C GLY A 240 -6.63 11.83 14.62
N PHE A 241 -7.83 11.30 14.43
CA PHE A 241 -8.12 9.89 14.62
C PHE A 241 -9.23 9.42 13.69
N MET A 242 -9.42 8.12 13.58
CA MET A 242 -10.57 7.50 12.92
C MET A 242 -10.91 6.18 13.61
N THR A 243 -12.19 5.84 13.67
CA THR A 243 -12.65 4.52 14.13
C THR A 243 -13.48 3.87 13.03
N THR A 244 -13.12 2.65 12.64
CA THR A 244 -13.68 1.87 11.53
C THR A 244 -15.02 1.24 11.91
N SER A 245 -15.92 2.07 12.43
CA SER A 245 -17.22 1.67 12.99
C SER A 245 -18.36 1.85 12.00
N ALA A 246 -19.39 1.02 12.13
CA ALA A 246 -20.69 1.17 11.49
C ALA A 246 -21.28 2.56 11.77
N LYS A 247 -21.07 3.09 12.99
CA LYS A 247 -21.52 4.42 13.40
C LYS A 247 -20.83 5.55 12.62
N ASN A 248 -19.58 5.37 12.22
CA ASN A 248 -18.86 6.28 11.33
C ASN A 248 -19.16 6.03 9.84
N GLY A 249 -20.04 5.08 9.52
CA GLY A 249 -20.51 4.79 8.17
C GLY A 249 -19.68 3.74 7.42
N PHE A 250 -18.72 3.09 8.08
CA PHE A 250 -17.99 1.94 7.53
C PHE A 250 -18.94 0.77 7.32
N GLY A 251 -18.64 -0.07 6.33
CA GLY A 251 -19.44 -1.25 6.06
C GLY A 251 -18.89 -2.15 4.96
N GLN A 252 -19.48 -3.33 4.89
CA GLN A 252 -19.10 -4.38 3.94
C GLN A 252 -20.04 -4.31 2.73
N VAL A 253 -19.51 -4.60 1.55
CA VAL A 253 -20.36 -4.85 0.38
C VAL A 253 -21.04 -6.19 0.58
N GLN A 254 -22.37 -6.25 0.58
CA GLN A 254 -23.08 -7.52 0.71
C GLN A 254 -22.69 -8.46 -0.43
N TYR A 255 -22.09 -9.61 -0.10
CA TYR A 255 -21.78 -10.63 -1.09
C TYR A 255 -23.07 -11.26 -1.61
N ALA A 256 -23.45 -10.89 -2.83
CA ALA A 256 -24.61 -11.42 -3.53
C ALA A 256 -24.17 -11.82 -4.95
N PRO A 257 -23.87 -13.11 -5.22
CA PRO A 257 -23.37 -13.55 -6.52
C PRO A 257 -24.44 -13.57 -7.62
N THR A 258 -25.70 -13.36 -7.25
CA THR A 258 -26.84 -13.31 -8.17
C THR A 258 -27.73 -12.11 -7.86
N GLY A 259 -28.58 -11.72 -8.82
CA GLY A 259 -29.44 -10.55 -8.69
C GLY A 259 -28.76 -9.25 -9.12
N THR A 260 -29.36 -8.13 -8.74
CA THR A 260 -28.94 -6.77 -9.14
C THR A 260 -28.78 -5.81 -7.96
N SER A 261 -28.87 -6.31 -6.73
CA SER A 261 -28.74 -5.49 -5.53
C SER A 261 -27.27 -5.20 -5.21
N CYS A 262 -27.01 -3.99 -4.73
CA CYS A 262 -25.73 -3.58 -4.16
C CYS A 262 -26.01 -2.87 -2.84
N ASN A 263 -25.78 -3.57 -1.73
CA ASN A 263 -26.15 -3.10 -0.40
C ASN A 263 -24.91 -2.95 0.46
N ASN A 264 -24.84 -1.83 1.19
CA ASN A 264 -23.89 -1.66 2.28
C ASN A 264 -24.43 -2.37 3.53
N LEU A 265 -23.59 -3.18 4.17
CA LEU A 265 -23.84 -3.75 5.49
C LEU A 265 -23.00 -2.97 6.51
N PRO A 266 -23.60 -2.10 7.35
CA PRO A 266 -22.84 -1.39 8.37
C PRO A 266 -22.07 -2.36 9.25
N TYR A 267 -20.77 -2.12 9.44
CA TYR A 267 -19.87 -3.06 10.11
C TYR A 267 -18.82 -2.34 10.95
N ASP A 268 -18.52 -2.91 12.12
CA ASP A 268 -17.39 -2.51 12.95
C ASP A 268 -16.20 -3.41 12.57
N PHE A 269 -15.23 -2.87 11.83
CA PHE A 269 -14.07 -3.65 11.39
C PHE A 269 -13.09 -3.86 12.55
N HIS A 270 -12.86 -5.11 12.91
CA HIS A 270 -11.94 -5.51 13.98
C HIS A 270 -10.71 -6.24 13.43
N PRO A 271 -9.55 -6.12 14.10
CA PRO A 271 -8.37 -6.94 13.80
C PRO A 271 -8.69 -8.43 13.87
N MET A 272 -8.13 -9.21 12.93
CA MET A 272 -8.42 -10.63 12.87
C MET A 272 -7.68 -11.42 13.96
N TYR A 273 -6.41 -11.12 14.22
CA TYR A 273 -5.53 -12.00 15.00
C TYR A 273 -5.10 -11.41 16.34
N SER A 274 -4.86 -12.28 17.32
CA SER A 274 -4.36 -11.87 18.65
C SER A 274 -2.86 -11.57 18.64
N THR A 275 -2.12 -12.23 17.74
CA THR A 275 -0.67 -12.11 17.58
C THR A 275 -0.31 -11.80 16.13
N SER A 276 0.96 -11.59 15.83
CA SER A 276 1.46 -11.50 14.45
C SER A 276 2.57 -12.53 14.22
N SER A 277 2.37 -13.43 13.27
CA SER A 277 3.31 -14.49 12.92
C SER A 277 3.22 -14.81 11.42
N PRO A 278 4.12 -15.64 10.86
CA PRO A 278 3.97 -16.11 9.48
C PRO A 278 2.66 -16.85 9.17
N HIS A 279 1.89 -17.23 10.20
CA HIS A 279 0.58 -17.88 10.06
C HIS A 279 -0.61 -16.90 10.08
N THR A 280 -0.36 -15.61 10.31
CA THR A 280 -1.41 -14.58 10.36
C THR A 280 -1.27 -13.72 9.10
N ARG A 281 -2.13 -13.95 8.10
CA ARG A 281 -2.05 -13.29 6.79
C ARG A 281 -3.42 -13.13 6.14
N VAL A 282 -3.51 -12.28 5.13
CA VAL A 282 -4.66 -12.22 4.22
C VAL A 282 -4.45 -13.26 3.11
N PRO A 283 -5.26 -14.31 2.99
CA PRO A 283 -4.94 -15.45 2.13
C PRO A 283 -5.19 -15.19 0.64
N TRP A 284 -5.92 -14.12 0.28
CA TRP A 284 -6.16 -13.72 -1.10
C TRP A 284 -5.19 -12.65 -1.62
N ALA A 285 -4.38 -12.04 -0.74
CA ALA A 285 -3.37 -11.06 -1.13
C ALA A 285 -2.12 -11.75 -1.68
N ALA A 286 -1.34 -11.06 -2.50
CA ALA A 286 0.00 -11.51 -2.88
C ALA A 286 0.93 -11.54 -1.66
N HIS A 287 0.84 -10.50 -0.83
CA HIS A 287 1.57 -10.39 0.42
C HIS A 287 1.22 -11.46 1.46
N SER A 288 2.23 -11.86 2.23
CA SER A 288 2.13 -12.97 3.18
C SER A 288 1.93 -12.53 4.64
N TYR A 289 1.58 -11.26 4.87
CA TYR A 289 1.69 -10.63 6.18
C TYR A 289 0.39 -10.14 6.81
N ASN A 290 0.50 -9.83 8.11
CA ASN A 290 -0.51 -9.12 8.90
C ASN A 290 0.02 -7.73 9.30
N ILE A 291 1.01 -7.66 10.20
CA ILE A 291 1.54 -6.39 10.70
C ILE A 291 2.77 -6.02 9.89
N ALA A 292 2.66 -4.97 9.09
CA ALA A 292 3.72 -4.51 8.20
C ALA A 292 3.77 -2.99 8.09
N PHE A 293 4.93 -2.50 7.67
CA PHE A 293 5.07 -1.26 6.93
C PHE A 293 5.26 -1.63 5.44
N SER A 294 4.62 -0.90 4.53
CA SER A 294 4.85 -1.04 3.09
C SER A 294 4.90 0.35 2.43
N ASP A 295 5.53 0.42 1.27
CA ASP A 295 5.63 1.59 0.40
C ASP A 295 5.19 1.14 -1.00
N GLU A 296 4.13 1.72 -1.55
CA GLU A 296 3.70 1.45 -2.93
C GLU A 296 4.61 2.20 -3.88
N ILE A 297 5.12 1.54 -4.91
CA ILE A 297 6.04 2.13 -5.87
C ILE A 297 5.58 1.84 -7.31
N GLY A 298 6.30 2.36 -8.31
CA GLY A 298 6.05 1.95 -9.69
C GLY A 298 4.86 2.64 -10.35
N HIS A 299 4.49 3.86 -9.93
CA HIS A 299 3.38 4.58 -10.56
C HIS A 299 3.83 5.78 -11.39
N PHE A 300 4.76 6.58 -10.90
CA PHE A 300 5.12 7.82 -11.60
C PHE A 300 6.15 7.57 -12.69
N ASP A 301 5.78 7.95 -13.91
CA ASP A 301 6.76 8.22 -14.97
C ASP A 301 6.55 9.58 -15.66
N TYR A 302 7.65 10.11 -16.22
CA TYR A 302 7.65 11.40 -16.88
C TYR A 302 6.91 11.31 -18.22
N CYS A 303 6.10 12.31 -18.55
CA CYS A 303 5.64 12.49 -19.94
C CYS A 303 6.10 13.85 -20.44
N THR A 304 7.03 13.83 -21.41
CA THR A 304 7.74 15.04 -21.88
C THR A 304 7.80 15.15 -23.39
N GLY A 305 7.39 16.29 -23.94
CA GLY A 305 7.56 16.57 -25.36
C GLY A 305 6.89 17.87 -25.77
N SER A 306 6.75 18.07 -27.08
CA SER A 306 6.14 19.27 -27.66
C SER A 306 4.62 19.18 -27.77
N THR A 307 4.06 17.96 -27.75
CA THR A 307 2.61 17.74 -27.83
C THR A 307 1.99 17.95 -26.44
N PRO A 308 1.04 18.89 -26.29
CA PRO A 308 0.45 19.17 -24.98
C PRO A 308 -0.35 18.00 -24.42
N ILE A 309 -0.19 17.72 -23.13
CA ILE A 309 -1.05 16.79 -22.39
C ILE A 309 -2.36 17.52 -22.04
N PRO A 310 -3.54 16.96 -22.37
CA PRO A 310 -4.83 17.53 -21.96
C PRO A 310 -4.93 17.69 -20.44
N ALA A 311 -5.40 18.85 -19.98
CA ALA A 311 -5.60 19.12 -18.56
C ALA A 311 -6.98 18.63 -18.08
N THR A 312 -7.14 17.33 -17.82
CA THR A 312 -8.41 16.73 -17.36
C THR A 312 -8.40 16.44 -15.87
N GLU A 313 -9.56 16.51 -15.21
CA GLU A 313 -9.67 16.44 -13.74
C GLU A 313 -9.01 15.18 -13.15
N PHE A 314 -9.29 14.02 -13.74
CA PHE A 314 -8.89 12.70 -13.25
C PHE A 314 -7.82 12.00 -14.10
N GLY A 315 -7.19 12.70 -15.05
CA GLY A 315 -6.33 12.03 -16.04
C GLY A 315 -7.14 11.15 -16.99
N VAL A 316 -8.43 11.46 -17.16
CA VAL A 316 -9.38 10.73 -18.02
C VAL A 316 -10.05 11.72 -18.97
N ASP A 317 -10.25 11.32 -20.22
CA ASP A 317 -10.98 12.11 -21.22
C ASP A 317 -12.47 12.15 -20.85
N PRO A 318 -13.07 13.33 -20.62
CA PRO A 318 -14.46 13.44 -20.17
C PRO A 318 -15.50 13.06 -21.24
N THR A 319 -15.09 12.94 -22.50
CA THR A 319 -15.96 12.56 -23.62
C THR A 319 -15.97 11.06 -23.85
N THR A 320 -14.79 10.43 -23.76
CA THR A 320 -14.63 9.00 -24.07
C THR A 320 -14.58 8.12 -22.82
N GLY A 321 -14.22 8.67 -21.66
CA GLY A 321 -13.97 7.91 -20.44
C GLY A 321 -12.63 7.16 -20.44
N ASN A 322 -11.82 7.30 -21.49
CA ASN A 322 -10.52 6.65 -21.58
C ASN A 322 -9.45 7.41 -20.78
N PRO A 323 -8.44 6.72 -20.23
CA PRO A 323 -7.26 7.36 -19.67
C PRO A 323 -6.60 8.31 -20.68
N ILE A 324 -6.09 9.45 -20.19
CA ILE A 324 -5.22 10.33 -20.96
C ILE A 324 -3.85 9.67 -21.02
N SER A 325 -3.47 9.16 -22.18
CA SER A 325 -2.10 8.65 -22.42
C SER A 325 -1.11 9.76 -22.69
N CYS A 326 0.18 9.46 -22.53
CA CYS A 326 1.22 10.37 -22.96
C CYS A 326 1.11 10.60 -24.48
N PRO A 327 1.02 11.86 -24.96
CA PRO A 327 0.72 12.12 -26.36
C PRO A 327 1.77 11.56 -27.32
N THR A 328 1.33 10.97 -28.44
CA THR A 328 2.23 10.48 -29.49
C THR A 328 3.26 11.54 -29.92
N GLY A 329 4.53 11.14 -29.95
CA GLY A 329 5.67 12.02 -30.24
C GLY A 329 6.27 12.71 -29.02
N ASN A 330 5.69 12.51 -27.84
CA ASN A 330 6.37 12.75 -26.57
C ASN A 330 7.21 11.54 -26.16
N PHE A 331 7.96 11.72 -25.08
CA PHE A 331 8.90 10.76 -24.52
C PHE A 331 8.63 10.54 -23.06
N GLU A 332 8.85 9.30 -22.64
CA GLU A 332 8.80 8.89 -21.25
C GLU A 332 10.20 8.87 -20.61
N GLY A 333 10.25 8.51 -19.33
CA GLY A 333 11.48 8.24 -18.60
C GLY A 333 12.36 9.45 -18.27
N VAL A 334 13.41 9.15 -17.50
CA VAL A 334 14.38 10.14 -17.03
C VAL A 334 15.43 10.45 -18.10
N LYS A 335 16.24 11.50 -17.87
CA LYS A 335 17.34 11.80 -18.79
C LYS A 335 18.33 10.62 -18.83
N GLY A 336 18.58 10.07 -20.03
CA GLY A 336 19.50 8.96 -20.24
C GLY A 336 18.80 7.61 -20.45
N ASP A 337 17.49 7.61 -20.24
CA ASP A 337 16.57 6.49 -20.26
C ASP A 337 15.25 7.04 -20.81
N LYS A 338 15.35 7.69 -21.98
CA LYS A 338 14.23 8.36 -22.62
C LYS A 338 13.85 7.56 -23.83
N GLU A 339 12.59 7.16 -23.88
CA GLU A 339 12.05 6.47 -25.02
C GLU A 339 10.70 7.03 -25.48
N PRO A 340 10.25 6.69 -26.69
CA PRO A 340 8.96 7.13 -27.17
C PRO A 340 7.85 6.53 -26.32
N ALA A 341 7.06 7.40 -25.70
CA ALA A 341 5.89 7.04 -24.91
C ALA A 341 5.04 5.94 -25.55
N GLU A 342 4.72 4.92 -24.76
CA GLU A 342 3.91 3.81 -25.20
C GLU A 342 2.41 4.13 -25.12
N ALA A 343 1.66 3.79 -26.18
CA ALA A 343 0.20 3.98 -26.17
C ALA A 343 -0.50 2.74 -25.59
N ILE A 344 -1.69 2.92 -24.97
CA ILE A 344 -2.59 1.86 -24.45
C ILE A 344 -2.69 0.62 -25.36
N LYS A 345 -2.63 0.79 -26.68
CA LYS A 345 -2.80 -0.31 -27.65
C LYS A 345 -1.59 -1.24 -27.79
N SER A 346 -0.42 -0.89 -27.26
CA SER A 346 0.79 -1.72 -27.29
C SER A 346 1.11 -2.42 -25.97
N GLY A 347 0.30 -2.25 -24.92
CA GLY A 347 0.63 -2.70 -23.58
C GLY A 347 1.30 -1.62 -22.71
N GLY A 348 1.33 -0.38 -23.21
CA GLY A 348 1.95 0.75 -22.51
C GLY A 348 1.24 1.16 -21.22
N ASP A 349 2.04 1.45 -20.22
CA ASP A 349 1.69 1.90 -18.86
C ASP A 349 1.65 3.44 -18.72
N ASP A 350 1.85 4.13 -19.84
CA ASP A 350 2.06 5.57 -19.89
C ASP A 350 0.72 6.36 -19.91
N ASN A 351 -0.13 6.09 -18.91
CA ASN A 351 -1.53 6.53 -18.81
C ASN A 351 -1.84 7.36 -17.56
N PHE A 352 -3.08 7.89 -17.53
CA PHE A 352 -3.55 8.82 -16.49
C PHE A 352 -2.66 10.07 -16.36
N CYS A 353 -2.19 10.58 -17.50
CA CYS A 353 -1.20 11.63 -17.55
C CYS A 353 -1.76 13.02 -17.25
N PHE A 354 -0.95 13.82 -16.56
CA PHE A 354 -1.26 15.21 -16.21
C PHE A 354 -0.22 16.19 -16.74
N PRO A 355 -0.65 17.35 -17.26
CA PRO A 355 0.28 18.43 -17.54
C PRO A 355 0.77 19.08 -16.24
N ALA A 356 1.97 19.66 -16.27
CA ALA A 356 2.57 20.39 -15.14
C ALA A 356 1.70 21.52 -14.58
N SER A 357 0.74 22.03 -15.35
CA SER A 357 -0.24 23.04 -14.89
C SER A 357 -1.17 22.51 -13.80
N ARG A 358 -1.34 21.19 -13.68
CA ARG A 358 -2.18 20.53 -12.67
C ARG A 358 -1.48 20.24 -11.36
N SER A 359 -0.15 20.25 -11.33
CA SER A 359 0.61 20.04 -10.09
C SER A 359 0.39 21.21 -9.12
N THR A 360 0.27 20.91 -7.83
CA THR A 360 0.03 21.93 -6.79
C THR A 360 1.28 22.75 -6.45
N LEU A 361 2.48 22.16 -6.53
CA LEU A 361 3.75 22.85 -6.26
C LEU A 361 4.84 22.54 -7.29
N ILE A 362 5.17 21.26 -7.46
CA ILE A 362 6.29 20.79 -8.28
C ILE A 362 5.79 20.63 -9.72
N LYS A 363 6.16 21.58 -10.59
CA LYS A 363 5.60 21.71 -11.95
C LYS A 363 6.21 20.69 -12.93
N VAL A 364 5.85 19.43 -12.74
CA VAL A 364 6.28 18.30 -13.57
C VAL A 364 5.06 17.63 -14.19
N SER A 365 5.16 17.32 -15.49
CA SER A 365 4.21 16.48 -16.21
C SER A 365 4.61 15.01 -16.09
N GLY A 366 3.61 14.13 -15.92
CA GLY A 366 3.83 12.71 -15.74
C GLY A 366 2.53 11.92 -15.78
N CYS A 367 2.70 10.60 -15.85
CA CYS A 367 1.68 9.56 -15.89
C CYS A 367 1.76 8.74 -14.58
N THR A 368 0.70 8.01 -14.25
CA THR A 368 0.52 7.38 -12.91
C THR A 368 -0.07 5.99 -12.92
N ASP A 369 -0.23 5.39 -14.11
CA ASP A 369 -0.64 3.98 -14.17
C ASP A 369 0.43 3.07 -13.54
N SER A 370 0.08 1.82 -13.28
CA SER A 370 1.09 0.83 -12.87
C SER A 370 2.16 0.69 -13.95
N ASN A 371 3.41 1.04 -13.63
CA ASN A 371 4.56 0.99 -14.51
C ASN A 371 5.06 -0.46 -14.63
N PHE A 372 4.37 -1.25 -15.45
CA PHE A 372 4.74 -2.63 -15.78
C PHE A 372 6.03 -2.71 -16.60
N GLY A 373 6.52 -1.59 -17.16
CA GLY A 373 7.84 -1.46 -17.77
C GLY A 373 9.00 -1.40 -16.78
N PHE A 374 8.74 -1.26 -15.47
CA PHE A 374 9.76 -1.22 -14.40
C PHE A 374 10.91 -0.21 -14.63
N ASP A 375 10.61 0.90 -15.31
CA ASP A 375 11.55 1.91 -15.77
C ASP A 375 11.16 3.34 -15.33
N GLY A 376 10.00 3.49 -14.66
CA GLY A 376 9.58 4.73 -14.02
C GLY A 376 10.53 5.21 -12.92
N VAL A 377 10.21 6.36 -12.33
CA VAL A 377 11.13 7.07 -11.40
C VAL A 377 11.50 6.25 -10.16
N SER A 378 10.58 5.40 -9.68
CA SER A 378 10.81 4.46 -8.58
C SER A 378 11.88 3.40 -8.88
N TYR A 379 12.18 3.12 -10.15
CA TYR A 379 13.14 2.10 -10.56
C TYR A 379 14.50 2.69 -10.96
N LYS A 380 14.73 3.97 -10.66
CA LYS A 380 16.00 4.68 -10.87
C LYS A 380 16.69 4.96 -9.53
N PRO A 381 18.02 5.19 -9.50
CA PRO A 381 18.77 5.51 -8.28
C PRO A 381 18.53 6.95 -7.80
N LEU A 382 17.25 7.28 -7.60
CA LEU A 382 16.70 8.57 -7.18
C LEU A 382 16.08 8.51 -5.78
N TRP A 383 16.21 7.36 -5.11
CA TRP A 383 15.74 7.13 -3.75
C TRP A 383 16.64 7.81 -2.72
N PRO A 384 16.14 7.99 -1.47
CA PRO A 384 16.94 8.47 -0.36
C PRO A 384 18.25 7.70 -0.21
N ASP A 385 19.38 8.40 -0.34
CA ASP A 385 20.73 7.85 -0.28
C ASP A 385 21.70 8.78 0.49
N GLY A 386 21.15 9.78 1.19
CA GLY A 386 21.91 10.85 1.84
C GLY A 386 22.23 12.05 0.95
N SER A 387 21.87 12.01 -0.34
CA SER A 387 21.94 13.17 -1.23
C SER A 387 20.97 14.28 -0.79
N ARG A 388 21.36 15.54 -1.07
CA ARG A 388 20.48 16.71 -0.88
C ARG A 388 19.52 16.92 -2.04
N THR A 389 19.66 16.15 -3.12
CA THR A 389 18.80 16.23 -4.31
C THR A 389 17.75 15.13 -4.34
N HIS A 390 17.76 14.19 -3.40
CA HIS A 390 16.71 13.19 -3.25
C HIS A 390 15.88 13.48 -1.99
N PRO A 391 14.68 12.92 -1.87
CA PRO A 391 13.93 12.95 -0.62
C PRO A 391 14.75 12.38 0.54
N THR A 392 14.47 12.83 1.76
CA THR A 392 14.90 12.07 2.95
C THR A 392 14.07 10.80 3.07
N SER A 393 14.61 9.76 3.68
CA SER A 393 13.87 8.51 3.88
C SER A 393 12.72 8.66 4.88
N ILE A 394 11.67 7.85 4.68
CA ILE A 394 10.63 7.60 5.69
C ILE A 394 11.31 6.86 6.84
N LEU A 395 11.33 7.45 8.04
CA LEU A 395 11.90 6.77 9.21
C LEU A 395 10.78 6.25 10.11
N PHE A 396 10.83 4.99 10.51
CA PHE A 396 9.85 4.42 11.42
C PHE A 396 10.48 3.49 12.46
N SER A 397 9.89 3.40 13.65
CA SER A 397 10.34 2.46 14.67
C SER A 397 9.83 1.05 14.37
N SER A 398 10.38 0.03 15.02
CA SER A 398 9.59 -1.19 15.21
C SER A 398 8.32 -0.89 16.00
N PRO A 399 7.22 -1.65 15.81
CA PRO A 399 6.03 -1.47 16.60
C PRO A 399 6.29 -1.89 18.04
N LEU A 400 5.63 -1.22 18.98
CA LEU A 400 5.47 -1.68 20.36
C LEU A 400 4.04 -2.13 20.61
N THR A 401 3.87 -3.20 21.36
CA THR A 401 2.56 -3.75 21.78
C THR A 401 2.44 -3.83 23.31
N GLY A 402 1.34 -4.40 23.80
CA GLY A 402 0.95 -4.44 25.21
C GLY A 402 0.18 -3.20 25.65
N GLU A 403 -0.44 -3.28 26.84
CA GLU A 403 -1.32 -2.23 27.39
C GLU A 403 -0.69 -0.83 27.38
N ASP A 404 0.61 -0.76 27.72
CA ASP A 404 1.39 0.49 27.76
C ASP A 404 2.27 0.71 26.52
N TYR A 405 2.15 -0.12 25.47
CA TYR A 405 3.03 -0.10 24.31
C TYR A 405 4.51 -0.20 24.70
N ASN A 406 4.88 -1.24 25.47
CA ASN A 406 6.21 -1.44 26.03
C ASN A 406 6.78 -2.85 25.74
N ARG A 407 6.17 -3.60 24.83
CA ARG A 407 6.62 -4.93 24.41
C ARG A 407 7.09 -4.90 22.96
N ASN A 408 8.28 -5.42 22.74
CA ASN A 408 8.89 -5.50 21.41
C ASN A 408 8.34 -6.65 20.57
N TYR A 409 8.38 -6.45 19.25
CA TYR A 409 8.30 -7.53 18.29
C TYR A 409 9.67 -8.18 18.16
N SER A 410 9.72 -9.51 18.26
CA SER A 410 10.99 -10.23 18.37
C SER A 410 11.65 -10.49 17.02
N ARG A 411 10.85 -10.52 15.94
CA ARG A 411 11.31 -10.81 14.57
C ARG A 411 10.76 -9.79 13.59
N SER A 412 11.46 -9.67 12.47
CA SER A 412 11.03 -8.90 11.31
C SER A 412 11.29 -9.71 10.04
N ALA A 413 10.68 -9.36 8.92
CA ALA A 413 11.03 -9.88 7.61
C ALA A 413 10.96 -8.77 6.56
N PHE A 414 11.72 -8.92 5.49
CA PHE A 414 11.56 -8.12 4.29
C PHE A 414 10.76 -8.93 3.28
N GLU A 415 9.84 -8.28 2.58
CA GLU A 415 9.03 -8.91 1.54
C GLU A 415 8.90 -7.98 0.34
N THR A 416 8.73 -8.57 -0.84
CA THR A 416 8.28 -7.87 -2.04
C THR A 416 7.44 -8.85 -2.85
N ASP A 417 6.32 -8.37 -3.38
CA ASP A 417 5.36 -9.10 -4.19
C ASP A 417 5.71 -9.09 -5.69
N LEU A 418 6.93 -8.68 -6.06
CA LEU A 418 7.47 -8.72 -7.42
C LEU A 418 7.08 -9.99 -8.22
N PRO A 419 7.14 -11.22 -7.67
CA PRO A 419 6.73 -12.42 -8.40
C PRO A 419 5.28 -12.38 -8.92
N ALA A 420 4.37 -11.69 -8.23
CA ALA A 420 2.99 -11.53 -8.66
C ALA A 420 2.83 -10.48 -9.79
N LEU A 421 3.78 -9.54 -9.91
CA LEU A 421 3.78 -8.45 -10.88
C LEU A 421 4.55 -8.78 -12.16
N GLU A 422 5.66 -9.51 -12.04
CA GLU A 422 6.57 -9.79 -13.16
C GLU A 422 5.90 -10.67 -14.22
N ALA A 423 5.68 -10.13 -15.42
CA ALA A 423 5.08 -10.88 -16.53
C ALA A 423 5.84 -12.16 -16.91
N SER A 424 7.14 -12.24 -16.60
CA SER A 424 7.97 -13.43 -16.81
C SER A 424 7.84 -14.48 -15.71
N CYS A 425 7.31 -14.13 -14.54
CA CYS A 425 7.18 -15.03 -13.39
C CYS A 425 5.86 -15.80 -13.43
N THR A 426 5.92 -17.13 -13.34
CA THR A 426 4.69 -17.95 -13.35
C THR A 426 4.06 -18.14 -11.98
N THR A 427 4.79 -17.81 -10.91
CA THR A 427 4.47 -18.08 -9.49
C THR A 427 4.20 -19.55 -9.14
N MET A 428 4.47 -20.51 -10.04
CA MET A 428 4.14 -21.93 -9.82
C MET A 428 5.31 -22.78 -9.32
N SER A 429 6.52 -22.22 -9.23
CA SER A 429 7.73 -22.96 -8.86
C SER A 429 8.66 -22.13 -8.00
N ALA A 430 9.25 -22.74 -6.96
CA ALA A 430 10.24 -22.12 -6.08
C ALA A 430 11.57 -21.76 -6.79
N THR A 431 11.76 -22.24 -8.02
CA THR A 431 12.98 -22.02 -8.81
C THR A 431 12.65 -21.50 -10.20
N ASP A 432 11.53 -20.79 -10.35
CA ASP A 432 11.17 -20.17 -11.61
C ASP A 432 12.21 -19.09 -11.98
N PRO A 433 12.95 -19.25 -13.09
CA PRO A 433 13.97 -18.27 -13.47
C PRO A 433 13.38 -16.92 -13.92
N GLY A 434 12.07 -16.84 -14.16
CA GLY A 434 11.38 -15.62 -14.55
C GLY A 434 11.00 -14.70 -13.38
N CYS A 435 11.12 -15.17 -12.13
CA CYS A 435 10.91 -14.37 -10.94
C CYS A 435 12.25 -13.83 -10.45
N THR A 436 12.41 -12.51 -10.40
CA THR A 436 13.70 -11.87 -10.14
C THR A 436 13.59 -10.79 -9.05
N LEU A 437 14.64 -10.63 -8.25
CA LEU A 437 14.70 -9.60 -7.19
C LEU A 437 14.88 -8.17 -7.73
N LEU A 438 15.17 -8.05 -9.03
CA LEU A 438 15.25 -6.80 -9.77
C LEU A 438 14.48 -7.03 -11.06
N PRO A 439 13.24 -6.52 -11.15
CA PRO A 439 12.34 -6.85 -12.25
C PRO A 439 12.96 -6.52 -13.61
N LEU A 440 12.58 -7.28 -14.62
CA LEU A 440 12.96 -6.96 -15.99
C LEU A 440 12.11 -5.81 -16.50
N THR A 441 12.77 -4.83 -17.08
CA THR A 441 12.14 -3.76 -17.83
C THR A 441 11.49 -4.30 -19.12
N ASP A 442 10.60 -3.52 -19.71
CA ASP A 442 10.10 -3.72 -21.08
C ASP A 442 11.22 -3.72 -22.15
N ASP A 443 12.35 -3.07 -21.85
CA ASP A 443 13.63 -3.15 -22.57
C ASP A 443 14.35 -4.52 -22.44
N GLY A 444 13.85 -5.41 -21.57
CA GLY A 444 14.39 -6.73 -21.29
C GLY A 444 15.67 -6.73 -20.43
N ALA A 445 16.02 -5.59 -19.85
CA ALA A 445 17.14 -5.43 -18.93
C ALA A 445 16.64 -5.34 -17.47
N PRO A 446 17.41 -5.79 -16.46
CA PRO A 446 17.02 -5.56 -15.07
C PRO A 446 16.87 -4.07 -14.76
N ALA A 447 15.86 -3.72 -13.97
CA ALA A 447 15.65 -2.38 -13.45
C ALA A 447 16.93 -1.82 -12.83
N ASN A 448 17.20 -0.53 -13.09
CA ASN A 448 18.43 0.13 -12.64
C ASN A 448 18.53 0.20 -11.10
N PHE A 449 17.40 0.16 -10.41
CA PHE A 449 17.30 0.24 -8.97
C PHE A 449 15.99 -0.39 -8.48
N TYR A 450 16.02 -0.94 -7.26
CA TYR A 450 14.83 -1.31 -6.51
C TYR A 450 15.07 -0.96 -5.03
N PRO A 451 14.13 -0.31 -4.32
CA PRO A 451 14.36 0.17 -2.96
C PRO A 451 14.60 -0.98 -1.98
N TYR A 452 15.35 -0.69 -0.92
CA TYR A 452 15.58 -1.63 0.16
C TYR A 452 15.54 -0.94 1.52
N PHE A 453 15.01 -1.67 2.50
CA PHE A 453 15.09 -1.33 3.90
C PHE A 453 16.52 -1.31 4.45
N SER A 454 16.73 -0.46 5.43
CA SER A 454 17.93 -0.41 6.25
C SER A 454 17.58 0.07 7.66
N THR A 455 18.51 -0.05 8.60
CA THR A 455 18.36 0.50 9.95
C THR A 455 19.46 1.47 10.29
N ARG A 456 19.14 2.47 11.11
CA ARG A 456 20.10 3.44 11.64
C ARG A 456 19.75 3.85 13.06
N ASN A 457 20.72 4.43 13.74
CA ASN A 457 20.48 5.12 15.00
C ASN A 457 19.80 6.48 14.70
N GLY A 458 18.55 6.63 15.12
CA GLY A 458 17.65 7.75 14.86
C GLY A 458 17.80 8.95 15.80
N GLY A 459 19.01 9.21 16.31
CA GLY A 459 19.25 10.33 17.22
C GLY A 459 19.09 11.69 16.52
N ASP A 460 17.91 12.31 16.63
CA ASP A 460 17.77 13.75 16.46
C ASP A 460 18.36 14.41 17.72
N ASN A 461 19.61 14.89 17.65
CA ASN A 461 20.36 15.47 18.78
C ASN A 461 19.73 16.76 19.36
N ASN A 462 18.54 17.15 18.89
CA ASN A 462 17.91 18.44 19.20
C ASN A 462 16.82 18.38 20.27
N ASN A 463 16.38 17.20 20.74
CA ASN A 463 15.40 17.12 21.83
C ASN A 463 16.07 16.70 23.16
N ASN A 464 16.24 17.68 24.04
CA ASN A 464 17.11 17.61 25.23
C ASN A 464 16.53 16.77 26.39
N GLN A 465 15.53 15.92 26.15
CA GLN A 465 14.82 15.18 27.21
C GLN A 465 15.10 13.68 27.30
N ASN A 466 15.72 13.03 26.28
CA ASN A 466 16.10 11.61 26.33
C ASN A 466 17.54 11.39 25.88
N ARG A 467 18.51 12.00 26.59
CA ARG A 467 19.94 11.69 26.42
C ARG A 467 20.23 10.32 27.02
N GLY A 468 20.29 9.28 26.20
CA GLY A 468 20.75 7.96 26.65
C GLY A 468 21.06 6.95 25.56
N GLN A 469 20.16 6.76 24.59
CA GLN A 469 20.36 5.82 23.49
C GLN A 469 19.65 6.37 22.25
N ALA A 470 20.38 6.55 21.14
CA ALA A 470 19.76 6.84 19.87
C ALA A 470 18.85 5.66 19.51
N GLN A 471 17.56 5.92 19.34
CA GLN A 471 16.57 4.89 19.04
C GLN A 471 16.86 4.26 17.67
N CYS A 472 16.90 2.92 17.57
CA CYS A 472 17.03 2.25 16.28
C CYS A 472 15.77 2.52 15.44
N MET A 473 15.94 3.00 14.22
CA MET A 473 14.87 3.30 13.27
C MET A 473 15.10 2.54 11.96
N TRP A 474 14.01 2.02 11.41
CA TRP A 474 13.92 1.54 10.05
C TRP A 474 13.81 2.70 9.07
N GLN A 475 14.22 2.45 7.84
CA GLN A 475 14.13 3.39 6.74
C GLN A 475 14.15 2.64 5.41
N ILE A 476 13.56 3.22 4.35
CA ILE A 476 13.53 2.65 3.00
C ILE A 476 14.23 3.58 1.98
N GLY A 477 14.98 3.02 1.05
CA GLY A 477 15.59 3.76 -0.04
C GLY A 477 16.83 3.07 -0.60
N GLY A 478 17.86 3.87 -0.89
CA GLY A 478 19.15 3.41 -1.40
C GLY A 478 20.21 3.25 -0.31
N ALA A 479 21.47 3.48 -0.69
CA ALA A 479 22.62 3.27 0.19
C ALA A 479 22.82 4.46 1.15
N ILE A 480 21.93 4.60 2.13
CA ILE A 480 21.96 5.68 3.11
C ILE A 480 23.20 5.54 4.02
N PRO A 481 24.01 6.60 4.20
CA PRO A 481 25.18 6.56 5.07
C PRO A 481 24.87 6.13 6.51
N ASP A 482 25.87 5.53 7.18
CA ASP A 482 25.81 5.12 8.59
C ASP A 482 24.62 4.19 8.94
N SER A 483 24.22 3.35 7.97
CA SER A 483 23.06 2.46 8.09
C SER A 483 23.46 1.00 7.87
N ASN A 484 22.75 0.07 8.52
CA ASN A 484 22.85 -1.36 8.23
C ASN A 484 21.90 -1.69 7.07
N LEU A 485 22.48 -2.07 5.92
CA LEU A 485 21.77 -2.26 4.66
C LEU A 485 21.26 -3.70 4.44
N PHE A 486 21.52 -4.63 5.35
CA PHE A 486 21.09 -6.04 5.27
C PHE A 486 21.40 -6.77 3.94
N GLY A 487 22.43 -6.33 3.21
CA GLY A 487 22.75 -6.91 1.90
C GLY A 487 21.97 -6.30 0.73
N ARG A 488 21.29 -5.17 0.92
CA ARG A 488 20.48 -4.46 -0.09
C ARG A 488 19.33 -5.35 -0.57
N ASN A 489 19.06 -5.44 -1.87
CA ASN A 489 17.97 -6.27 -2.42
C ASN A 489 18.06 -7.76 -2.04
N ALA A 490 19.24 -8.28 -1.71
CA ALA A 490 19.37 -9.67 -1.24
C ALA A 490 18.62 -9.93 0.08
N GLN A 491 18.23 -8.88 0.83
CA GLN A 491 17.47 -9.00 2.06
C GLN A 491 16.06 -9.57 1.85
N TYR A 492 15.48 -9.41 0.66
CA TYR A 492 14.16 -9.95 0.33
C TYR A 492 14.18 -11.47 0.22
N GLY A 493 15.35 -12.11 0.24
CA GLY A 493 15.46 -13.55 0.40
C GLY A 493 15.06 -14.35 -0.83
N THR A 494 14.18 -15.33 -0.65
CA THR A 494 13.80 -16.31 -1.67
C THR A 494 12.29 -16.37 -1.81
N LEU A 495 11.83 -16.91 -2.94
CA LEU A 495 10.41 -17.18 -3.20
C LEU A 495 9.77 -17.92 -2.01
N LEU A 496 8.69 -17.36 -1.47
CA LEU A 496 7.96 -17.91 -0.35
C LEU A 496 6.82 -18.80 -0.85
N ALA A 497 6.79 -20.05 -0.39
CA ALA A 497 5.67 -20.94 -0.69
C ALA A 497 4.44 -20.53 0.12
N GLN A 498 3.36 -20.18 -0.57
CA GLN A 498 2.07 -19.88 0.02
C GLN A 498 1.00 -20.87 -0.44
N VAL A 499 0.08 -21.23 0.46
CA VAL A 499 -1.09 -22.07 0.13
C VAL A 499 -2.26 -21.16 -0.25
N HIS A 500 -2.81 -21.34 -1.44
CA HIS A 500 -3.98 -20.61 -1.95
C HIS A 500 -5.11 -21.57 -2.30
N LEU A 501 -6.35 -21.09 -2.29
CA LEU A 501 -7.49 -21.89 -2.72
C LEU A 501 -7.52 -21.97 -4.25
N ARG A 502 -8.21 -22.95 -4.80
CA ARG A 502 -8.48 -23.02 -6.25
C ARG A 502 -9.93 -22.62 -6.49
N PHE A 503 -10.17 -21.64 -7.36
CA PHE A 503 -11.53 -21.15 -7.61
C PHE A 503 -12.47 -22.25 -8.09
N GLY A 504 -13.60 -22.39 -7.40
CA GLY A 504 -14.65 -23.33 -7.77
C GLY A 504 -14.29 -24.80 -7.59
N GLN A 505 -13.16 -25.11 -6.93
CA GLN A 505 -12.71 -26.48 -6.72
C GLN A 505 -13.03 -26.99 -5.30
N HIS A 506 -14.09 -26.47 -4.68
CA HIS A 506 -14.66 -26.99 -3.43
C HIS A 506 -13.65 -27.14 -2.28
N GLY A 507 -12.79 -26.14 -2.11
CA GLY A 507 -11.78 -26.10 -1.05
C GLY A 507 -10.46 -26.79 -1.39
N ALA A 508 -10.28 -27.28 -2.62
CA ALA A 508 -8.97 -27.72 -3.09
C ALA A 508 -7.96 -26.55 -3.07
N THR A 509 -6.71 -26.87 -2.75
CA THR A 509 -5.65 -25.89 -2.60
C THR A 509 -4.55 -26.07 -3.64
N HIS A 510 -3.68 -25.09 -3.73
CA HIS A 510 -2.43 -25.16 -4.44
C HIS A 510 -1.34 -24.33 -3.77
N VAL A 511 -0.09 -24.62 -4.11
CA VAL A 511 1.05 -23.84 -3.66
C VAL A 511 1.44 -22.88 -4.77
N VAL A 512 1.57 -21.61 -4.42
CA VAL A 512 2.08 -20.52 -5.28
C VAL A 512 3.23 -19.82 -4.58
N TYR A 513 3.96 -19.01 -5.34
CA TYR A 513 5.11 -18.23 -4.88
C TYR A 513 4.94 -16.77 -5.30
N PRO A 514 4.01 -16.02 -4.66
CA PRO A 514 3.64 -14.68 -5.08
C PRO A 514 4.61 -13.60 -4.56
N ASP A 515 5.50 -13.94 -3.63
CA ASP A 515 6.44 -12.99 -3.02
C ASP A 515 7.82 -13.60 -2.79
N PHE A 516 8.82 -12.73 -2.64
CA PHE A 516 10.10 -13.04 -2.01
C PHE A 516 10.05 -12.64 -0.54
N GLN A 517 10.52 -13.50 0.38
CA GLN A 517 10.67 -13.15 1.78
C GLN A 517 12.04 -13.51 2.40
N GLY A 518 12.57 -12.59 3.20
CA GLY A 518 13.77 -12.78 4.02
C GLY A 518 13.55 -12.41 5.50
N ALA A 519 13.44 -13.41 6.37
CA ALA A 519 13.19 -13.21 7.79
C ALA A 519 14.47 -13.03 8.63
N ILE A 520 14.41 -12.14 9.62
CA ILE A 520 15.49 -11.82 10.55
C ILE A 520 14.99 -11.70 12.00
N ASN A 521 15.91 -11.72 12.96
CA ASN A 521 15.61 -11.21 14.30
C ASN A 521 15.45 -9.69 14.21
N ASN A 522 14.50 -9.13 14.95
CA ASN A 522 14.28 -7.68 14.93
C ASN A 522 15.50 -6.96 15.56
N PRO A 523 16.28 -6.18 14.80
CA PRO A 523 17.42 -5.44 15.31
C PRO A 523 17.03 -4.14 16.04
N CYS A 524 15.82 -3.62 15.82
CA CYS A 524 15.34 -2.37 16.40
C CYS A 524 14.34 -2.60 17.56
N GLN A 525 14.72 -3.42 18.53
CA GLN A 525 13.97 -3.57 19.79
C GLN A 525 14.30 -2.39 20.74
N LEU A 526 13.29 -1.88 21.45
CA LEU A 526 13.34 -0.69 22.32
C LEU A 526 13.46 -1.03 23.81
#